data_AF-A0A822FYF4-F1
#
_entry.id   AF-A0A822FYF4-F1
#
_cell.length_a   1.000
_cell.length_b   1.000
_cell.length_c   1.000
_cell.angle_alpha   90.00
_cell.angle_beta   90.00
_cell.angle_gamma   90.00
#
_symmetry.space_group_name_H-M   'P 1'
#
loop_
_entity.id
_entity.type
_entity.pdbx_description
1 polymer ?
#
loop_
_entity_poly.entity_id
_entity_poly.type
_entity_poly.pdbx_seq_one_letter_code
_entity_poly.pdbx_strand_id
1 'polypeptide(L)'
;MLILSFVPVLRYSNREGWQEYLEANVIIWSGNSLVPPTGGAKLDGVNLRIGVIQAVPYTMISTVINGFGQNTTKLNGYIPDLI
;
A
#
# COMPACT_ATOMS: atom_id res chain seq x y z
N MET A 1 -39.47 -3.38 -7.27
CA MET A 1 -38.29 -4.26 -7.36
C MET A 1 -37.47 -3.80 -8.56
N LEU A 2 -36.37 -3.07 -8.34
CA LEU A 2 -35.52 -2.60 -9.43
C LEU A 2 -34.61 -3.75 -9.84
N ILE A 3 -34.77 -4.23 -11.08
CA ILE A 3 -33.87 -5.21 -11.69
C ILE A 3 -32.60 -4.45 -12.07
N LEU A 4 -31.51 -4.73 -11.38
CA LEU A 4 -30.19 -4.24 -11.76
C LEU A 4 -29.71 -5.02 -12.98
N SER A 5 -29.75 -4.38 -14.15
CA SER A 5 -29.11 -4.89 -15.36
C SER A 5 -27.63 -4.50 -15.36
N PHE A 6 -26.74 -5.48 -15.38
CA PHE A 6 -25.29 -5.25 -15.49
C PHE A 6 -24.85 -5.49 -16.95
N VAL A 7 -24.07 -4.56 -17.51
CA VAL A 7 -23.43 -4.72 -18.81
C VAL A 7 -21.95 -5.02 -18.57
N PRO A 8 -21.42 -6.16 -19.04
CA PRO A 8 -19.99 -6.45 -18.91
C PRO A 8 -19.19 -5.47 -19.78
N VAL A 9 -18.17 -4.86 -19.19
CA VAL A 9 -17.27 -3.92 -19.88
C VAL A 9 -15.86 -4.46 -20.07
N LEU A 10 -15.51 -5.50 -19.29
CA LEU A 10 -14.23 -6.19 -19.36
C LEU A 10 -14.47 -7.70 -19.39
N ARG A 11 -13.66 -8.40 -20.19
CA ARG A 11 -13.60 -9.86 -20.27
C ARG A 11 -12.19 -10.32 -19.96
N TYR A 12 -12.05 -11.25 -19.02
CA TYR A 12 -10.76 -11.86 -18.74
C TYR A 12 -10.44 -12.97 -19.76
N SER A 13 -9.20 -13.00 -20.24
CA SER A 13 -8.63 -14.09 -21.05
C SER A 13 -7.36 -14.62 -20.40
N ASN A 14 -7.17 -15.94 -20.43
CA ASN A 14 -5.98 -16.56 -19.83
C ASN A 14 -4.66 -16.18 -20.53
N ARG A 15 -4.73 -15.67 -21.77
CA ARG A 15 -3.55 -15.34 -22.57
C ARG A 15 -3.15 -13.87 -22.47
N GLU A 16 -4.13 -12.97 -22.43
CA GLU A 16 -3.89 -11.52 -22.52
C GLU A 16 -4.44 -10.74 -21.31
N GLY A 17 -5.00 -11.44 -20.31
CA GLY A 17 -5.56 -10.82 -19.12
C GLY A 17 -6.91 -10.15 -19.38
N TRP A 18 -7.17 -9.05 -18.68
CA TRP A 18 -8.41 -8.27 -18.86
C TRP A 18 -8.39 -7.54 -20.20
N GLN A 19 -9.41 -7.79 -21.02
CA GLN A 19 -9.65 -7.17 -22.31
C GLN A 19 -10.98 -6.39 -22.29
N GLU A 20 -11.12 -5.38 -23.14
CA GLU A 20 -12.38 -4.66 -23.33
C GLU A 20 -13.46 -5.57 -23.94
N TYR A 21 -14.69 -5.47 -23.44
CA TYR A 21 -15.84 -6.17 -23.99
C TYR A 21 -16.41 -5.38 -25.18
N LEU A 22 -16.20 -5.87 -26.40
CA LEU A 22 -16.45 -5.16 -27.66
C LEU A 22 -17.93 -4.78 -27.92
N GLU A 23 -18.89 -5.34 -27.18
CA GLU A 23 -20.31 -4.98 -27.30
C GLU A 23 -20.73 -3.84 -26.35
N ALA A 24 -19.82 -3.37 -25.49
CA ALA A 24 -20.07 -2.20 -24.64
C ALA A 24 -19.73 -0.92 -25.42
N ASN A 25 -20.74 -0.08 -25.68
CA ASN A 25 -20.56 1.12 -26.49
C ASN A 25 -19.67 2.19 -25.82
N VAL A 26 -19.68 2.32 -24.49
CA VAL A 26 -18.88 3.30 -23.73
C VAL A 26 -18.67 2.83 -22.28
N ILE A 27 -17.42 2.91 -21.77
CA ILE A 27 -17.11 2.75 -20.34
C ILE A 27 -17.00 4.14 -19.71
N ILE A 28 -17.79 4.40 -18.66
CA ILE A 28 -17.68 5.61 -17.85
C ILE A 28 -16.96 5.24 -16.54
N TRP A 29 -15.75 5.75 -16.37
CA TRP A 29 -14.93 5.57 -15.18
C TRP A 29 -15.37 6.53 -14.06
N SER A 30 -15.00 6.20 -12.83
CA SER A 30 -15.24 7.05 -11.65
C SER A 30 -14.84 8.51 -11.93
N GLY A 31 -15.69 9.46 -11.51
CA GLY A 31 -15.51 10.88 -11.80
C GLY A 31 -16.03 11.33 -13.17
N ASN A 32 -16.90 10.54 -13.82
CA ASN A 32 -17.49 10.83 -15.13
C ASN A 32 -16.44 10.94 -16.25
N SER A 33 -15.41 10.10 -16.22
CA SER A 33 -14.31 10.10 -17.20
C SER A 33 -14.52 9.03 -18.27
N LEU A 34 -14.24 9.37 -19.54
CA LEU A 34 -14.12 8.40 -20.64
C LEU A 34 -12.68 7.89 -20.81
N VAL A 35 -11.72 8.51 -20.11
CA VAL A 35 -10.31 8.12 -20.13
C VAL A 35 -10.09 7.04 -19.07
N PRO A 36 -9.57 5.85 -19.45
CA PRO A 36 -9.27 4.81 -18.48
C PRO A 36 -8.20 5.27 -17.49
N PRO A 37 -8.35 4.97 -16.19
CA PRO A 37 -7.32 5.28 -15.23
C PRO A 37 -6.06 4.48 -15.56
N THR A 38 -4.94 5.18 -15.69
CA THR A 38 -3.62 4.56 -15.95
C THR A 38 -2.93 4.07 -14.67
N GLY A 39 -3.51 4.38 -13.51
CA GLY A 39 -2.98 3.98 -12.21
C GLY A 39 -3.29 2.52 -11.90
N GLY A 40 -2.26 1.73 -11.57
CA GLY A 40 -2.44 0.44 -10.93
C GLY A 40 -2.90 0.61 -9.47
N ALA A 41 -3.59 -0.40 -8.93
CA ALA A 41 -3.86 -0.45 -7.50
C ALA A 41 -2.53 -0.48 -6.74
N LYS A 42 -2.15 0.64 -6.15
CA LYS A 42 -0.96 0.77 -5.30
C LYS A 42 -1.43 0.96 -3.87
N LEU A 43 -0.80 0.24 -2.95
CA LEU A 43 -0.88 0.58 -1.53
C LEU A 43 -0.10 1.88 -1.33
N ASP A 44 -0.83 2.99 -1.28
CA ASP A 44 -0.29 4.31 -0.94
C ASP A 44 -0.77 4.72 0.45
N GLY A 45 0.09 5.39 1.22
CA GLY A 45 -0.21 5.80 2.60
C GLY A 45 -0.23 4.67 3.65
N VAL A 46 0.28 3.47 3.34
CA VAL A 46 0.35 2.37 4.31
C VAL A 46 1.57 2.53 5.22
N ASN A 47 1.33 2.75 6.51
CA ASN A 47 2.37 2.73 7.53
C ASN A 47 2.66 1.28 7.94
N LEU A 48 3.82 0.75 7.53
CA LEU A 48 4.27 -0.57 7.92
C LEU A 48 4.74 -0.55 9.39
N ARG A 49 4.18 -1.40 10.24
CA ARG A 49 4.62 -1.59 11.63
C ARG A 49 5.47 -2.85 11.72
N ILE A 50 6.77 -2.70 11.94
CA ILE A 50 7.72 -3.81 12.10
C ILE A 50 8.02 -3.99 13.59
N GLY A 51 7.84 -5.21 14.12
CA GLY A 51 8.33 -5.59 15.44
C GLY A 51 9.80 -5.96 15.39
N VAL A 52 10.60 -5.44 16.32
CA VAL A 52 12.06 -5.67 16.38
C VAL A 52 12.42 -6.24 17.75
N ILE A 53 13.24 -7.30 17.78
CA ILE A 53 13.80 -7.86 19.01
C ILE A 53 15.10 -7.15 19.38
N GLN A 54 15.46 -7.08 20.66
CA GLN A 54 16.77 -6.57 21.09
C GLN A 54 17.83 -7.67 20.94
N ALA A 55 18.87 -7.40 20.14
CA ALA A 55 19.95 -8.32 19.86
C ALA A 55 21.25 -7.53 19.59
N VAL A 56 22.15 -7.47 20.56
CA VAL A 56 23.44 -6.77 20.43
C VAL A 56 24.34 -7.53 19.44
N PRO A 57 25.04 -6.86 18.50
CA PRO A 57 25.12 -5.41 18.28
C PRO A 57 24.11 -4.85 17.26
N TYR A 58 23.19 -5.65 16.76
CA TYR A 58 22.30 -5.32 15.64
C TYR A 58 21.12 -4.41 16.00
N THR A 59 20.53 -4.61 17.18
CA THR A 59 19.33 -3.89 17.63
C THR A 59 19.41 -3.64 19.13
N MET A 60 19.44 -2.37 19.51
CA MET A 60 19.59 -1.90 20.88
C MET A 60 18.55 -0.86 21.22
N ILE A 61 18.15 -0.78 22.50
CA ILE A 61 17.25 0.26 22.99
C ILE A 61 18.08 1.19 23.87
N SER A 62 18.09 2.48 23.54
CA SER A 62 18.70 3.53 24.36
C SER A 62 17.63 4.41 25.01
N THR A 63 17.88 4.89 26.22
CA THR A 63 17.03 5.90 26.87
C THR A 63 17.57 7.27 26.53
N VAL A 64 16.73 8.13 25.95
CA VAL A 64 17.07 9.51 25.57
C VAL A 64 16.08 10.46 26.23
N ILE A 65 16.57 11.62 26.67
CA ILE A 65 15.72 12.67 27.22
C ILE A 65 15.20 13.51 26.03
N ASN A 66 13.88 13.62 25.89
CA ASN A 66 13.28 14.43 24.83
C ASN A 66 13.35 15.93 25.15
N GLY A 67 12.93 16.78 24.21
CA GLY A 67 12.89 18.25 24.41
C GLY A 67 11.96 18.73 25.53
N PHE A 68 11.17 17.84 26.14
CA PHE A 68 10.27 18.10 27.26
C PHE A 68 10.81 17.53 28.59
N GLY A 69 12.06 17.05 28.62
CA GLY A 69 12.68 16.50 29.84
C GLY A 69 12.21 15.09 30.21
N GLN A 70 11.48 14.39 29.34
CA GLN A 70 10.98 13.04 29.60
C GLN A 70 11.92 11.98 29.02
N ASN A 71 12.09 10.89 29.76
CA ASN A 71 12.79 9.70 29.28
C ASN A 71 11.96 9.00 28.20
N THR A 72 12.50 8.91 26.99
CA THR A 72 11.93 8.14 25.88
C THR A 72 12.90 7.06 25.44
N THR A 73 12.37 5.96 24.92
CA THR A 73 13.19 4.86 24.37
C THR A 73 13.39 5.07 22.88
N LYS A 74 14.64 5.00 22.43
CA LYS A 74 15.00 5.06 21.01
C LYS A 74 15.60 3.72 20.60
N LEU A 75 15.11 3.17 19.49
CA LEU A 75 15.70 2.00 18.85
C LEU A 75 16.96 2.46 18.10
N ASN A 76 18.09 1.85 18.44
CA ASN A 76 19.38 2.00 17.78
C ASN A 76 19.62 0.72 16.97
N GLY A 77 19.99 0.88 15.71
CA GLY A 77 20.39 -0.25 14.86
C GLY A 77 21.81 -0.73 15.19
N TYR A 78 22.50 -1.24 14.17
CA TYR A 78 23.86 -1.76 14.29
C TYR A 78 24.84 -0.74 14.88
N ILE A 79 25.54 -1.11 15.96
CA ILE A 79 26.59 -0.31 16.60
C ILE A 79 27.95 -1.00 16.41
N PRO A 80 28.83 -0.48 15.53
CA PRO A 80 30.12 -1.10 15.22
C PRO A 80 31.07 -1.25 16.41
N ASP A 81 31.01 -0.35 17.39
CA ASP A 81 31.95 -0.26 18.53
C ASP A 81 31.83 -1.41 19.56
N LEU A 82 30.95 -2.39 19.31
CA LEU A 82 30.69 -3.55 20.17
C LEU A 82 31.24 -4.87 19.60
N ILE A 83 32.07 -4.81 18.56
CA ILE A 83 32.78 -5.95 17.95
C ILE A 83 34.29 -5.72 18.01
#